data_AF-A0A847Z6P5-F1
#
_entry.id   AF-A0A847Z6P5-F1
#
_cell.length_a   1.000
_cell.length_b   1.000
_cell.length_c   1.000
_cell.angle_alpha   90.00
_cell.angle_beta   90.00
_cell.angle_gamma   90.00
#
_symmetry.space_group_name_H-M   'P 1'
#
loop_
_entity.id
_entity.type
_entity.pdbx_description
1 polymer ?
#
loop_
_entity_poly.entity_id
_entity_poly.type
_entity_poly.pdbx_seq_one_letter_code
_entity_poly.pdbx_strand_id
1 'polypeptide(L)'
;MRIKYSPQVNDVYKINYTIEDETIAAVCNGFVNSYNLSLLCDDFYKESVFDGEIVIEAYIAETVFDFVPIINAYRDEAGELYVELLNFISNDASEEEKYPGWLEV
;
A
#
# COMPACT_ATOMS: atom_id res chain seq x y z
N MET A 1 12.98 1.84 -3.16
CA MET A 1 11.52 2.14 -3.29
C MET A 1 11.15 3.08 -2.15
N ARG A 2 10.07 3.87 -2.26
CA ARG A 2 9.57 4.68 -1.15
C ARG A 2 8.22 4.20 -0.66
N ILE A 3 8.11 4.04 0.65
CA ILE A 3 6.90 3.57 1.33
C ILE A 3 6.37 4.66 2.23
N LYS A 4 5.06 4.85 2.22
CA LYS A 4 4.35 5.62 3.24
C LYS A 4 3.24 4.77 3.83
N TYR A 5 3.20 4.70 5.14
CA TYR A 5 2.09 4.05 5.83
C TYR A 5 0.90 5.02 5.89
N SER A 6 -0.30 4.56 5.53
CA SER A 6 -1.53 5.34 5.61
C SER A 6 -2.32 4.87 6.84
N PRO A 7 -2.32 5.66 7.92
CA PRO A 7 -2.89 5.22 9.18
C PRO A 7 -4.42 5.17 9.14
N GLN A 8 -4.98 4.07 9.62
CA GLN A 8 -6.41 3.89 9.84
C GLN A 8 -6.64 3.29 11.23
N VAL A 9 -7.54 3.87 12.02
CA VAL A 9 -7.80 3.36 13.37
C VAL A 9 -8.51 2.01 13.29
N ASN A 10 -7.87 0.96 13.81
CA ASN A 10 -8.45 -0.37 13.90
C ASN A 10 -7.72 -1.19 14.99
N ASP A 11 -8.41 -1.44 16.09
CA ASP A 11 -7.84 -2.19 17.23
C ASP A 11 -7.93 -3.73 17.06
N VAL A 12 -8.55 -4.21 15.97
CA VAL A 12 -8.79 -5.65 15.73
C VAL A 12 -7.73 -6.26 14.82
N TYR A 13 -7.39 -5.57 13.74
CA TYR A 13 -6.50 -6.08 12.71
C TYR A 13 -5.12 -5.44 12.80
N LYS A 14 -4.09 -6.23 12.51
CA LYS A 14 -2.72 -5.74 12.32
C LYS A 14 -2.17 -6.30 11.02
N ILE A 15 -1.68 -5.42 10.16
CA ILE A 15 -1.00 -5.80 8.93
C ILE A 15 0.50 -5.71 9.18
N ASN A 16 1.21 -6.78 8.87
CA ASN A 16 2.67 -6.78 8.87
C ASN A 16 3.15 -6.87 7.41
N TYR A 17 4.08 -6.01 7.05
CA TYR A 17 4.65 -5.97 5.72
C TYR A 17 6.05 -6.54 5.70
N THR A 18 6.37 -7.30 4.66
CA THR A 18 7.73 -7.65 4.26
C THR A 18 7.96 -7.07 2.88
N ILE A 19 9.07 -6.37 2.72
CA ILE A 19 9.41 -5.66 1.50
C ILE A 19 10.74 -6.23 1.01
N GLU A 20 10.73 -6.76 -0.20
CA GLU A 20 11.90 -7.31 -0.88
C GLU A 20 11.90 -6.81 -2.33
N ASP A 21 12.88 -5.97 -2.67
CA ASP A 21 12.94 -5.24 -3.94
C ASP A 21 11.64 -4.48 -4.24
N GLU A 22 10.93 -4.82 -5.31
CA GLU A 22 9.62 -4.25 -5.69
C GLU A 22 8.47 -5.23 -5.39
N THR A 23 8.69 -6.17 -4.47
CA THR A 23 7.67 -7.10 -3.98
C THR A 23 7.28 -6.75 -2.55
N ILE A 24 5.97 -6.70 -2.30
CA ILE A 24 5.39 -6.45 -0.98
C ILE A 24 4.57 -7.67 -0.58
N ALA A 25 4.90 -8.27 0.55
CA ALA A 25 4.07 -9.28 1.19
C ALA A 25 3.36 -8.67 2.40
N ALA A 26 2.03 -8.80 2.44
CA ALA A 26 1.19 -8.36 3.54
C ALA A 26 0.67 -9.58 4.30
N VAL A 27 0.78 -9.56 5.63
CA VAL A 27 0.30 -10.61 6.52
C VAL A 27 -0.70 -10.03 7.51
N CYS A 28 -1.93 -10.53 7.52
CA CYS A 28 -2.98 -10.16 8.45
C CYS A 28 -3.77 -11.39 8.87
N ASN A 29 -3.95 -11.61 10.18
CA ASN A 29 -4.70 -12.73 10.76
C ASN A 29 -4.33 -14.13 10.19
N GLY A 30 -3.06 -14.35 9.89
CA GLY A 30 -2.55 -15.62 9.35
C GLY A 30 -2.75 -15.81 7.84
N PHE A 31 -3.43 -14.88 7.18
CA PHE A 31 -3.52 -14.81 5.72
C PHE A 31 -2.36 -14.00 5.16
N VAL A 32 -1.91 -14.37 3.95
CA VAL A 32 -0.78 -13.75 3.26
C VAL A 32 -1.21 -13.39 1.85
N ASN A 33 -0.92 -12.16 1.45
CA ASN A 33 -0.97 -11.72 0.05
C ASN A 33 0.40 -11.21 -0.37
N SER A 34 0.78 -11.44 -1.63
CA SER A 34 2.03 -10.96 -2.21
C SER A 34 1.73 -10.17 -3.48
N TYR A 35 2.37 -9.02 -3.59
CA TYR A 35 2.18 -8.06 -4.68
C TYR A 35 3.53 -7.80 -5.33
N ASN A 36 3.66 -8.17 -6.60
CA ASN A 36 4.84 -7.85 -7.39
C ASN A 36 4.56 -6.56 -8.19
N LEU A 37 5.28 -5.49 -7.84
CA LEU A 37 5.09 -4.14 -8.39
C LEU A 37 6.08 -3.83 -9.52
N SER A 38 6.95 -4.77 -9.90
CA SER A 38 7.93 -4.56 -10.97
C SER A 38 7.31 -4.29 -12.35
N LEU A 39 6.07 -4.75 -12.54
CA LEU A 39 5.33 -4.56 -13.78
C LEU A 39 4.46 -3.29 -13.77
N LEU A 40 4.54 -2.45 -12.72
CA LEU A 40 3.99 -1.10 -12.78
C LEU A 40 4.79 -0.30 -13.82
N CYS A 41 4.30 -0.31 -15.06
CA CYS A 41 4.73 0.58 -16.13
C CYS A 41 3.58 1.55 -16.48
N ASP A 42 3.95 2.71 -17.06
CA ASP A 42 3.07 3.83 -17.46
C ASP A 42 1.80 3.44 -18.23
N ASP A 43 1.73 2.22 -18.77
CA ASP A 43 0.61 1.70 -19.55
C ASP A 43 -0.33 0.73 -18.79
N PHE A 44 0.00 0.28 -17.57
CA PHE A 44 -0.87 -0.59 -16.76
C PHE A 44 -1.96 0.18 -15.98
N TYR A 45 -1.96 1.50 -16.12
CA TYR A 45 -2.91 2.42 -15.54
C TYR A 45 -4.21 2.38 -16.35
N LYS A 46 -5.23 1.70 -15.83
CA LYS A 46 -6.58 2.20 -16.08
C LYS A 46 -6.79 3.34 -15.10
N GLU A 47 -6.60 4.57 -15.58
CA GLU A 47 -7.16 5.77 -14.99
C GLU A 47 -8.68 5.61 -14.90
N SER A 48 -9.18 4.95 -13.86
CA SER A 48 -10.58 5.07 -13.47
C SER A 48 -10.68 6.31 -12.60
N VAL A 49 -10.68 7.49 -13.23
CA VAL A 49 -10.96 8.75 -12.54
C VAL A 49 -12.41 8.69 -12.07
N PHE A 50 -12.61 8.48 -10.76
CA PHE A 50 -13.90 8.63 -10.10
C PHE A 50 -13.80 9.86 -9.20
N ASP A 51 -14.54 10.92 -9.55
CA ASP A 51 -14.65 12.16 -8.77
C ASP A 51 -13.32 12.92 -8.48
N GLY A 52 -12.36 12.86 -9.41
CA GLY A 52 -11.10 13.62 -9.31
C GLY A 52 -10.04 13.02 -8.39
N GLU A 53 -10.31 11.86 -7.79
CA GLU A 53 -9.31 11.05 -7.10
C GLU A 53 -8.75 9.98 -8.05
N ILE A 54 -7.43 9.78 -8.01
CA ILE A 54 -6.77 8.70 -8.74
C ILE A 54 -7.13 7.40 -8.01
N VAL A 55 -8.10 6.66 -8.54
CA VAL A 55 -8.45 5.33 -8.04
C VAL A 55 -7.52 4.33 -8.71
N ILE A 56 -6.63 3.74 -7.91
CA ILE A 56 -5.81 2.64 -8.38
C ILE A 56 -6.66 1.38 -8.40
N GLU A 57 -7.15 1.04 -9.59
CA GLU A 57 -7.45 -0.35 -9.92
C GLU A 57 -6.12 -1.10 -9.99
N ALA A 58 -5.51 -1.33 -8.83
CA ALA A 58 -4.60 -2.46 -8.69
C ALA A 58 -5.45 -3.64 -9.15
N TYR A 59 -5.15 -4.16 -10.34
CA TYR A 59 -5.66 -5.44 -10.82
C TYR A 59 -5.68 -6.32 -9.60
N ILE A 60 -6.89 -6.63 -9.11
CA ILE A 60 -7.08 -7.24 -7.80
C ILE A 60 -6.33 -8.56 -7.89
N ALA A 61 -5.06 -8.56 -7.48
CA ALA A 61 -4.35 -9.75 -7.10
C ALA A 61 -5.25 -10.30 -6.02
N GLU A 62 -5.96 -11.40 -6.34
CA GLU A 62 -7.03 -11.97 -5.55
C GLU A 62 -6.68 -11.84 -4.06
N THR A 63 -7.20 -10.81 -3.42
CA THR A 63 -6.83 -10.54 -2.04
C THR A 63 -7.69 -11.46 -1.21
N VAL A 64 -7.06 -12.27 -0.39
CA VAL A 64 -7.78 -13.08 0.61
C VAL A 64 -8.21 -12.24 1.83
N PHE A 65 -7.96 -10.93 1.82
CA PHE A 65 -8.41 -10.00 2.86
C PHE A 65 -9.71 -9.31 2.43
N ASP A 66 -10.51 -8.89 3.42
CA ASP A 66 -11.71 -8.06 3.20
C ASP A 66 -11.37 -6.58 2.89
N PHE A 67 -10.09 -6.26 2.68
CA PHE A 67 -9.58 -4.93 2.40
C PHE A 67 -8.40 -5.00 1.42
N VAL A 68 -8.02 -3.84 0.87
CA VAL A 68 -6.86 -3.71 -0.03
C VAL A 68 -5.68 -3.10 0.74
N PRO A 69 -4.56 -3.84 0.92
CA PRO A 69 -3.39 -3.33 1.66
C PRO A 69 -2.62 -2.21 0.94
N ILE A 70 -2.66 -2.19 -0.39
CA ILE A 70 -1.99 -1.16 -1.21
C ILE A 70 -3.05 -0.12 -1.59
N ILE A 71 -2.91 1.09 -1.05
CA ILE A 71 -3.83 2.20 -1.33
C ILE A 71 -3.44 2.90 -2.62
N ASN A 72 -2.14 3.14 -2.79
CA ASN A 72 -1.59 3.81 -3.95
C ASN A 72 -0.21 3.23 -4.28
N ALA A 73 0.13 3.15 -5.55
CA ALA A 73 1.45 2.76 -6.06
C ALA A 73 1.66 3.43 -7.42
N TYR A 74 2.76 4.16 -7.59
CA TYR A 74 3.08 4.85 -8.84
C TYR A 74 4.60 4.98 -9.02
N ARG A 75 5.04 5.18 -10.26
CA ARG A 75 6.42 5.61 -10.56
C ARG A 75 6.44 7.09 -10.86
N ASP A 76 7.43 7.80 -10.35
CA ASP A 76 7.67 9.19 -10.74
C ASP A 76 8.37 9.29 -12.10
N GLU A 77 8.57 10.50 -12.61
CA GLU A 77 9.24 10.76 -13.89
C GLU A 77 10.71 10.25 -13.93
N ALA A 78 11.32 10.02 -12.77
CA ALA A 78 12.66 9.45 -12.63
C ALA A 78 12.65 7.91 -12.56
N GLY A 79 11.47 7.28 -12.53
CA GLY A 79 11.27 5.84 -12.44
C GLY A 79 11.30 5.29 -11.01
N GLU A 80 11.36 6.14 -9.99
CA GLU A 80 11.34 5.73 -8.58
C GLU A 80 9.92 5.30 -8.19
N LEU A 81 9.79 4.11 -7.58
CA LEU A 81 8.51 3.55 -7.14
C LEU A 81 8.12 4.11 -5.77
N TYR A 82 6.94 4.71 -5.69
CA TYR A 82 6.28 5.20 -4.48
C TYR A 82 5.06 4.35 -4.18
N VAL A 83 4.90 3.88 -2.93
CA VAL A 83 3.78 3.03 -2.50
C VAL A 83 3.21 3.51 -1.17
N GLU A 84 1.89 3.69 -1.12
CA GLU A 84 1.14 3.92 0.10
C GLU A 84 0.47 2.63 0.57
N LEU A 85 0.81 2.22 1.79
CA LEU A 85 0.34 0.98 2.41
C LEU A 85 -0.63 1.27 3.54
N LEU A 86 -1.79 0.61 3.54
CA LEU A 86 -2.74 0.65 4.65
C LEU A 86 -2.05 0.20 5.94
N ASN A 87 -2.14 1.00 6.99
CA ASN A 87 -1.56 0.67 8.29
C ASN A 87 -2.63 0.83 9.38
N PHE A 88 -3.00 -0.28 10.00
CA PHE A 88 -3.91 -0.23 11.13
C PHE A 88 -3.18 0.20 12.39
N ILE A 89 -3.67 1.28 12.99
CA ILE A 89 -3.14 1.88 14.22
C ILE A 89 -4.20 1.84 15.31
N SER A 90 -3.76 1.86 16.56
CA SER A 90 -4.64 1.99 17.71
C SER A 90 -5.00 3.45 18.00
N ASN A 91 -6.01 3.66 18.84
CA ASN A 91 -6.38 5.02 19.28
C ASN A 91 -5.25 5.76 20.03
N ASP A 92 -4.41 5.02 20.75
CA ASP A 92 -3.27 5.51 21.52
C ASP A 92 -1.96 5.58 20.72
N ALA A 93 -2.00 5.31 19.40
CA ALA A 93 -0.82 5.41 18.54
C ALA A 93 -0.16 6.80 18.64
N SER A 94 1.16 6.81 18.50
CA SER A 94 2.00 8.00 18.55
C SER A 94 1.70 8.98 17.41
N GLU A 95 2.20 10.20 17.53
CA GLU A 95 2.08 11.21 16.47
C GLU A 95 2.77 10.76 15.18
N GLU A 96 3.93 10.10 15.30
CA GLU A 96 4.67 9.56 14.15
C GLU A 96 3.89 8.45 13.44
N GLU A 97 3.17 7.60 14.17
CA GLU A 97 2.30 6.58 13.60
C GLU A 97 1.06 7.17 12.94
N LYS A 98 0.53 8.29 13.46
CA LYS A 98 -0.62 9.01 12.92
C LYS A 98 -0.28 9.90 11.72
N TYR A 99 0.98 10.33 11.61
CA TYR A 99 1.46 11.23 10.57
C TYR A 99 2.83 10.78 10.02
N PRO A 100 2.91 9.57 9.44
CA PRO A 100 4.18 9.04 8.96
C PRO A 100 4.67 9.77 7.71
N GLY A 101 5.99 9.92 7.63
CA GLY A 101 6.69 10.37 6.44
C GLY A 101 6.91 9.23 5.43
N TRP A 102 7.47 9.59 4.27
CA TRP A 102 8.00 8.62 3.32
C TRP A 102 9.29 7.99 3.85
N LEU A 103 9.41 6.67 3.71
CA LEU A 103 10.55 5.86 4.10
C LEU A 103 11.20 5.29 2.85
N GLU A 104 12.52 5.40 2.75
CA GLU A 104 13.31 4.71 1.74
C GLU A 104 13.60 3.28 2.21
N VAL A 105 13.33 2.31 1.33
CA VAL A 105 13.52 0.87 1.55
C VAL A 105 14.25 0.23 0.39
#